data_AF-X0UA66-F1
#
_entry.id   AF-X0UA66-F1
#
_cell.length_a   1.000
_cell.length_b   1.000
_cell.length_c   1.000
_cell.angle_alpha   90.00
_cell.angle_beta   90.00
_cell.angle_gamma   90.00
#
_symmetry.space_group_name_H-M   'P 1'
#
loop_
_entity.id
_entity.type
_entity.pdbx_description
1 polymer ?
#
loop_
_entity_poly.entity_id
_entity_poly.type
_entity_poly.pdbx_seq_one_letter_code
_entity_poly.pdbx_strand_id
1 'polypeptide(L)' 'MIRSVNRAVDILNCFSFEKPALSLKEISELSKLDKATTLRILRTLKERG' A
#
# COMPACT_ATOMS: atom_id res chain seq x y z
N MET A 1 -13.41 -8.11 -11.15
CA MET A 1 -12.75 -7.79 -9.86
C MET A 1 -12.20 -6.36 -9.92
N ILE A 2 -12.44 -5.53 -8.90
CA ILE A 2 -12.11 -4.09 -8.93
C ILE A 2 -10.60 -3.93 -8.67
N ARG A 3 -9.84 -3.56 -9.70
CA ARG A 3 -8.37 -3.45 -9.67
C ARG A 3 -7.85 -2.57 -8.52
N SER A 4 -8.60 -1.54 -8.15
CA SER A 4 -8.24 -0.62 -7.06
C SER A 4 -8.31 -1.27 -5.67
N VAL A 5 -9.25 -2.19 -5.45
CA VAL A 5 -9.40 -2.90 -4.17
C VAL A 5 -8.25 -3.88 -3.97
N ASN A 6 -7.92 -4.66 -5.01
CA ASN A 6 -6.78 -5.59 -4.95
C ASN A 6 -5.47 -4.86 -4.61
N ARG A 7 -5.20 -3.73 -5.26
CA ARG A 7 -4.00 -2.94 -4.98
C ARG A 7 -3.95 -2.39 -3.55
N ALA A 8 -5.10 -2.05 -2.97
CA ALA A 8 -5.17 -1.65 -1.57
C ALA A 8 -4.85 -2.81 -0.63
N VAL A 9 -5.38 -4.01 -0.93
CA VAL A 9 -5.05 -5.24 -0.21
C VAL A 9 -3.57 -5.59 -0.34
N ASP A 10 -2.99 -5.48 -1.54
CA ASP A 10 -1.55 -5.71 -1.78
C ASP A 10 -0.68 -4.78 -0.91
N ILE A 11 -1.08 -3.51 -0.75
CA ILE A 11 -0.39 -2.57 0.15
C ILE A 11 -0.53 -2.98 1.62
N LEU A 12 -1.73 -3.36 2.07
CA LEU A 12 -1.95 -3.78 3.46
C LEU A 12 -1.15 -5.05 3.81
N ASN A 13 -1.00 -5.96 2.85
CA ASN A 13 -0.20 -7.18 3.01
C ASN A 13 1.31 -6.94 3.02
N CYS A 14 1.79 -5.71 2.76
CA CYS A 14 3.21 -5.40 2.91
C CYS A 14 3.64 -5.31 4.37
N PHE A 15 2.70 -5.02 5.28
CA PHE A 15 2.97 -4.86 6.70
C PHE A 15 2.94 -6.20 7.43
N SER A 16 3.75 -6.34 8.47
CA SER A 16 3.72 -7.51 9.37
C SER A 16 3.86 -7.06 10.83
N PHE A 17 3.68 -8.00 11.77
CA PHE A 17 3.87 -7.72 13.19
C PHE A 17 5.34 -7.43 13.52
N GLU A 18 6.28 -8.07 12.82
CA GLU A 18 7.72 -7.85 12.95
C GLU A 18 8.16 -6.52 12.32
N LYS A 19 7.46 -6.07 11.28
CA LYS A 19 7.76 -4.82 10.57
C LYS A 19 6.49 -3.99 10.34
N PRO A 20 5.98 -3.30 11.38
CA PRO A 20 4.74 -2.53 11.31
C PRO A 20 4.90 -1.16 10.62
N ALA A 21 6.13 -0.67 10.46
CA ALA A 21 6.44 0.61 9.83
C ALA A 21 7.29 0.40 8.58
N LEU A 22 6.84 0.99 7.48
CA LEU A 22 7.51 0.95 6.18
C LEU A 22 7.55 2.34 5.56
N SER A 23 8.65 2.65 4.88
CA SER A 23 8.74 3.83 4.04
C SER A 23 7.90 3.67 2.77
N LEU A 24 7.51 4.78 2.15
CA LEU A 24 6.82 4.77 0.85
C LEU A 24 7.59 3.98 -0.22
N LYS A 25 8.93 4.04 -0.18
CA LYS A 25 9.80 3.30 -1.09
C LYS A 25 9.62 1.79 -0.90
N GLU A 26 9.72 1.30 0.33
CA GLU A 26 9.60 -0.13 0.63
C GLU A 26 8.21 -0.66 0.24
N ILE A 27 7.14 0.09 0.54
CA ILE A 27 5.78 -0.30 0.16
C ILE A 27 5.65 -0.39 -1.36
N SER A 28 6.21 0.58 -2.10
CA SER A 28 6.17 0.57 -3.57
C SER A 28 6.91 -0.63 -4.16
N GLU A 29 8.07 -0.99 -3.59
CA GLU A 29 8.88 -2.13 -4.02
C GLU A 29 8.20 -3.47 -3.70
N LEU A 30 7.64 -3.62 -2.49
CA LEU A 30 6.97 -4.85 -2.03
C LEU A 30 5.65 -5.10 -2.76
N SER A 31 4.83 -4.06 -2.95
CA SER A 31 3.54 -4.16 -3.64
C SER A 31 3.65 -4.17 -5.17
N LYS A 32 4.86 -3.94 -5.71
CA LYS A 32 5.13 -3.80 -7.16
C LYS A 32 4.28 -2.71 -7.81
N LEU A 33 4.04 -1.62 -7.08
CA LEU A 33 3.34 -0.43 -7.54
C LEU A 33 4.32 0.72 -7.68
N ASP A 34 4.07 1.62 -8.62
CA ASP A 34 4.85 2.85 -8.68
C ASP A 34 4.57 3.74 -7.44
N LYS A 35 5.52 4.63 -7.11
CA LYS A 35 5.42 5.48 -5.91
C LYS A 35 4.19 6.39 -5.93
N ALA A 36 3.75 6.88 -7.09
CA ALA A 36 2.62 7.78 -7.18
C ALA A 36 1.30 7.04 -6.92
N THR A 37 1.13 5.85 -7.51
CA THR A 37 0.00 4.96 -7.24
C THR A 37 -0.02 4.55 -5.76
N THR A 38 1.14 4.17 -5.21
CA THR A 38 1.27 3.78 -3.81
C THR A 38 0.84 4.92 -2.88
N LEU A 39 1.35 6.13 -3.10
CA LEU A 39 1.00 7.31 -2.30
C LEU A 39 -0.48 7.65 -2.38
N ARG A 40 -1.08 7.59 -3.58
CA ARG A 40 -2.51 7.86 -3.78
C ARG A 40 -3.38 6.88 -3.00
N ILE A 41 -3.06 5.58 -3.05
CA ILE A 41 -3.83 4.56 -2.34
C ILE A 41 -3.64 4.72 -0.83
N LEU A 42 -2.41 4.94 -0.35
CA LEU A 42 -2.15 5.19 1.08
C LEU A 42 -2.92 6.41 1.60
N ARG A 43 -3.02 7.49 0.83
CA ARG A 43 -3.85 8.65 1.18
C ARG A 43 -5.32 8.27 1.31
N THR A 44 -5.86 7.55 0.33
CA THR A 44 -7.26 7.08 0.40
C THR A 44 -7.50 6.16 1.59
N LEU A 45 -6.58 5.23 1.89
CA LEU A 45 -6.68 4.36 3.06
C LEU A 45 -6.64 5.16 4.36
N LYS A 46 -5.73 6.13 4.48
CA LYS A 46 -5.62 7.02 5.66
C LYS A 46 -6.87 7.87 5.88
N GLU A 47 -7.50 8.34 4.81
CA GLU A 47 -8.67 9.23 4.89
C GLU A 47 -9.98 8.47 5.15
N ARG A 48 -10.02 7.16 4.89
CA ARG A 48 -11.29 6.39 4.85
C ARG A 48 -11.30 5.10 5.67
N GLY A 49 -10.16 4.63 6.16
CA GLY A 49 -10.04 3.45 7.04
C GLY A 49 -9.99 3.87 8.50
#